data_AF-I9R5U9-F1
#
_entry.id   AF-I9R5U9-F1
#
_cell.length_a   1.000
_cell.length_b   1.000
_cell.length_c   1.000
_cell.angle_alpha   90.00
_cell.angle_beta   90.00
_cell.angle_gamma   90.00
#
_symmetry.space_group_name_H-M   'P 1'
#
loop_
_entity.id
_entity.type
_entity.pdbx_description
1 polymer ?
#
loop_
_entity_poly.entity_id
_entity_poly.type
_entity_poly.pdbx_seq_one_letter_code
_entity_poly.pdbx_strand_id
1 'polypeptide(L)' 'MINAVSSLAPVQSLGNYKRVEKNEKVENNEVALDRVAEIKKAIENNQYKINLHETSHKMAQDLLGIS' A
#
# COMPACT_ATOMS: atom_id res chain seq x y z
N MET A 1 12.90 9.20 -54.68
CA MET A 1 12.27 8.28 -53.70
C MET A 1 12.42 8.91 -52.33
N ILE A 2 11.31 9.27 -51.68
CA ILE A 2 11.32 10.00 -50.40
C ILE A 2 10.67 9.08 -49.37
N ASN A 3 11.46 8.49 -48.48
CA ASN A 3 10.94 7.65 -47.40
C ASN A 3 10.45 8.54 -46.26
N ALA A 4 9.13 8.69 -46.14
CA ALA A 4 8.51 9.33 -44.98
C ALA A 4 8.46 8.33 -43.82
N VAL A 5 9.46 8.38 -42.94
CA VAL A 5 9.43 7.65 -41.67
C VAL A 5 8.58 8.47 -40.71
N SER A 6 7.30 8.09 -40.59
CA SER A 6 6.39 8.66 -39.58
C SER A 6 6.76 8.07 -38.22
N SER A 7 7.60 8.76 -37.45
CA SER A 7 7.87 8.39 -36.06
C SER A 7 6.71 8.89 -35.19
N LEU A 8 5.68 8.06 -35.02
CA LEU A 8 4.76 8.20 -33.91
C LEU A 8 5.53 7.95 -32.61
N ALA A 9 6.01 9.01 -31.97
CA ALA A 9 6.47 8.93 -30.59
C ALA A 9 5.24 8.71 -29.69
N PRO A 10 5.26 7.74 -28.75
CA PRO A 10 4.24 7.66 -27.73
C PRO A 10 4.37 8.91 -26.87
N VAL A 11 3.34 9.76 -26.82
CA VAL A 11 3.25 10.83 -25.83
C VAL A 11 3.11 10.14 -24.48
N GLN A 12 4.24 9.98 -23.79
CA GLN A 12 4.26 9.56 -22.40
C GLN A 12 3.67 10.72 -21.59
N SER A 13 2.36 10.66 -21.38
CA SER A 13 1.70 11.51 -20.39
C SER A 13 2.25 11.12 -19.03
N LEU A 14 3.32 11.79 -18.62
CA LEU A 14 3.83 11.78 -17.25
C LEU A 14 2.80 12.53 -16.41
N GLY A 15 1.76 11.81 -16.01
CA GLY A 15 0.79 12.30 -15.02
C GLY A 15 1.54 12.82 -13.81
N ASN A 16 1.14 14.01 -13.34
CA ASN A 16 1.74 14.65 -12.17
C ASN A 16 1.60 13.75 -10.93
N TYR A 17 2.60 12.92 -10.65
CA TYR A 17 2.73 12.28 -9.35
C TYR A 17 3.25 13.33 -8.37
N LYS A 18 2.32 14.02 -7.70
CA LYS A 18 2.65 14.86 -6.55
C LYS A 18 3.30 13.94 -5.51
N ARG A 19 4.62 14.04 -5.33
CA ARG A 19 5.32 13.31 -4.26
C ARG A 19 4.79 13.84 -2.93
N VAL A 20 3.93 13.07 -2.29
CA VAL A 20 3.52 13.32 -0.90
C VAL A 20 4.59 12.69 -0.03
N GLU A 21 5.45 13.54 0.52
CA GLU A 21 6.39 13.19 1.57
C GLU A 21 5.57 12.81 2.80
N LYS A 22 5.35 11.50 3.00
CA LYS A 22 4.75 10.98 4.23
C LYS A 22 5.78 11.15 5.33
N ASN A 23 5.52 12.06 6.26
CA ASN A 23 6.15 12.04 7.58
C ASN A 23 5.62 10.80 8.30
N GLU A 24 6.24 9.66 8.03
CA GLU A 24 5.94 8.40 8.70
C GLU A 24 6.40 8.57 10.15
N LYS A 25 5.43 8.76 11.05
CA LYS A 25 5.66 8.82 12.49
C LYS A 25 6.24 7.45 12.90
N VAL A 26 7.56 7.39 13.05
CA VAL A 26 8.29 6.24 13.57
C VAL A 26 8.00 6.13 15.06
N GLU A 27 6.80 5.69 15.39
CA GLU A 27 6.42 5.38 16.76
C GLU A 27 6.13 3.88 16.81
N ASN A 28 6.93 3.18 17.62
CA ASN A 28 6.64 1.84 18.18
C ASN A 28 7.03 0.60 17.36
N ASN A 29 8.32 0.44 17.02
CA ASN A 29 8.85 -0.86 16.56
C ASN A 29 8.79 -1.96 17.64
N GLU A 30 8.93 -1.62 18.92
CA GLU A 30 8.92 -2.61 20.01
C GLU A 30 7.53 -3.22 20.24
N VAL A 31 6.47 -2.39 20.19
CA VAL A 31 5.08 -2.85 20.29
C VAL A 31 4.68 -3.70 19.07
N ALA A 32 5.25 -3.39 17.89
CA ALA A 32 4.99 -4.15 16.68
C ALA A 32 5.54 -5.59 16.77
N LEU A 33 6.73 -5.78 17.34
CA LEU A 33 7.34 -7.11 17.50
C LEU A 33 6.55 -8.01 18.46
N ASP A 34 6.06 -7.44 19.58
CA ASP A 34 5.25 -8.16 20.55
C ASP A 34 3.93 -8.65 19.93
N ARG A 35 3.26 -7.76 19.18
CA ARG A 35 2.02 -8.10 18.47
C ARG A 35 2.20 -9.19 17.42
N VAL A 36 3.33 -9.23 16.71
CA VAL A 36 3.63 -10.31 15.75
C VAL A 36 3.76 -11.66 16.47
N ALA A 37 4.42 -11.68 17.63
CA ALA A 37 4.57 -12.92 18.42
C ALA A 37 3.21 -13.43 18.94
N GLU A 38 2.35 -12.53 19.42
CA GLU A 38 0.99 -12.86 19.85
C GLU A 38 0.15 -13.44 18.70
N ILE A 39 0.15 -12.78 17.54
CA ILE A 39 -0.58 -13.24 16.35
C ILE A 39 -0.07 -14.61 15.92
N LYS A 40 1.25 -14.83 15.91
CA LYS A 40 1.84 -16.11 15.54
C LYS A 40 1.33 -17.25 16.44
N LYS A 41 1.35 -17.05 17.77
CA LYS A 41 0.81 -18.02 18.73
C LYS A 41 -0.69 -18.27 18.52
N ALA A 42 -1.47 -17.22 18.26
CA ALA A 42 -2.90 -17.34 18.02
C ALA A 42 -3.20 -18.15 16.74
N ILE A 43 -2.38 -17.99 15.69
CA ILE A 43 -2.49 -18.77 14.44
C ILE A 43 -2.14 -20.24 14.71
N GLU A 44 -1.02 -20.52 15.39
CA GLU A 44 -0.60 -21.88 15.76
C GLU A 44 -1.67 -22.61 16.57
N ASN A 45 -2.40 -21.87 17.42
CA ASN A 45 -3.49 -22.42 18.24
C ASN A 45 -4.86 -22.44 17.54
N ASN A 46 -4.97 -22.03 16.26
CA ASN A 46 -6.24 -21.87 15.53
C ASN A 46 -7.24 -20.89 16.20
N GLN A 47 -6.73 -19.96 17.00
CA GLN A 47 -7.50 -18.95 17.73
C GLN A 47 -7.46 -17.58 17.04
N TYR A 48 -6.63 -17.43 16.01
CA TYR A 48 -6.58 -16.19 15.25
C TYR A 48 -7.83 -16.01 14.41
N LYS A 49 -8.52 -14.87 14.60
CA LYS A 49 -9.71 -14.49 13.84
C LYS A 49 -9.50 -13.13 13.18
N ILE A 50 -9.71 -13.08 11.88
CA ILE A 50 -9.67 -11.84 11.12
C ILE A 50 -10.89 -10.99 11.51
N ASN A 51 -10.66 -9.75 11.91
CA ASN A 51 -11.72 -8.76 12.07
C ASN A 51 -12.06 -8.18 10.69
N LEU A 52 -13.16 -8.67 10.10
CA LEU A 52 -13.57 -8.25 8.76
C LEU A 52 -13.93 -6.76 8.69
N HIS A 53 -14.47 -6.20 9.77
CA HIS A 53 -14.86 -4.79 9.83
C HIS A 53 -13.62 -3.87 9.82
N GLU A 54 -12.63 -4.17 10.66
CA GLU A 54 -11.36 -3.42 10.64
C GLU A 54 -10.61 -3.60 9.33
N THR A 55 -10.62 -4.82 8.78
CA THR A 55 -9.97 -5.13 7.51
C THR A 55 -10.60 -4.35 6.36
N SER A 56 -11.93 -4.36 6.24
CA SER A 56 -12.63 -3.63 5.18
C SER A 56 -12.49 -2.11 5.34
N HIS A 57 -12.51 -1.61 6.57
CA HIS A 57 -12.28 -0.20 6.85
C HIS A 57 -10.88 0.23 6.38
N LYS A 58 -9.84 -0.55 6.72
CA LYS A 58 -8.47 -0.25 6.31
C LYS A 58 -8.30 -0.33 4.78
N MET A 59 -8.90 -1.34 4.15
CA MET A 59 -8.91 -1.45 2.68
C MET A 59 -9.61 -0.26 2.03
N ALA A 60 -10.74 0.21 2.57
CA ALA A 60 -11.44 1.37 2.04
C ALA A 60 -10.60 2.65 2.19
N GLN A 61 -9.96 2.85 3.34
CA GLN A 61 -9.01 3.95 3.55
C GLN A 61 -7.87 3.92 2.52
N ASP A 62 -7.26 2.76 2.31
CA ASP A 62 -6.15 2.59 1.38
C ASP A 62 -6.58 2.82 -0.08
N LEU A 63 -7.77 2.34 -0.48
CA LEU A 63 -8.33 2.55 -1.82
C LEU A 63 -8.69 4.02 -2.09
N LEU A 64 -9.19 4.72 -1.07
CA LEU A 64 -9.58 6.12 -1.18
C LEU A 64 -8.39 7.08 -0.96
N GLY A 65 -7.23 6.57 -0.54
CA GLY A 65 -6.06 7.38 -0.21
C GLY A 65 -6.28 8.29 1.01
N ILE A 66 -7.22 7.93 1.88
CA ILE A 66 -7.57 8.69 3.09
C ILE A 66 -6.80 8.04 4.24
N SER A 67 -5.67 8.65 4.63
CA SER A 67 -4.84 8.23 5.77
C SER A 67 -5.12 9.09 7.00
#